data_AF-A0A1A9G9M8-F1
#
_entry.id   AF-A0A1A9G9M8-F1
#
_cell.length_a   1.000
_cell.length_b   1.000
_cell.length_c   1.000
_cell.angle_alpha   90.00
_cell.angle_beta   90.00
_cell.angle_gamma   90.00
#
_symmetry.space_group_name_H-M   'P 1'
#
loop_
_entity.id
_entity.type
_entity.pdbx_description
1 polymer ?
#
loop_
_entity_poly.entity_id
_entity_poly.type
_entity_poly.pdbx_seq_one_letter_code
_entity_poly.pdbx_strand_id
1 'polypeptide(L)'
;MSEETRIEAPGFRGRITGRLGDMLVIDAAVEADIPSHAGETAEFAIVVSGRFELSMNGTTLSCGPGDHLVVEAGVEHAIRVIEPGRLVLIGKM
;
A
#
# COMPACT_ATOMS: atom_id res chain seq x y z
N MET A 1 -9.83 -18.20 17.62
CA MET A 1 -9.48 -16.77 17.65
C MET A 1 -10.05 -16.18 16.38
N SER A 2 -10.96 -15.22 16.45
CA SER A 2 -11.36 -14.47 15.26
C SER A 2 -10.16 -13.65 14.83
N GLU A 3 -9.36 -14.16 13.89
CA GLU A 3 -8.26 -13.38 13.32
C GLU A 3 -8.89 -12.12 12.71
N GLU A 4 -8.48 -10.97 13.21
CA GLU A 4 -8.94 -9.69 12.70
C GLU A 4 -8.41 -9.56 11.28
N THR A 5 -9.27 -9.83 10.31
CA THR A 5 -8.94 -9.82 8.87
C THR A 5 -8.88 -8.40 8.30
N ARG A 6 -8.90 -7.37 9.15
CA ARG A 6 -8.98 -5.97 8.75
C ARG A 6 -7.81 -5.19 9.30
N ILE A 7 -7.36 -4.23 8.49
CA ILE A 7 -6.27 -3.31 8.80
C ILE A 7 -6.81 -1.91 8.56
N GLU A 8 -6.65 -1.02 9.52
CA GLU A 8 -6.99 0.39 9.38
C GLU A 8 -5.77 1.24 9.69
N ALA A 9 -5.43 2.14 8.77
CA ALA A 9 -4.39 3.14 8.91
C ALA A 9 -4.87 4.44 8.22
N PRO A 10 -4.24 5.59 8.47
CA PRO A 10 -4.61 6.84 7.81
C PRO A 10 -4.66 6.68 6.28
N GLY A 11 -5.82 6.96 5.68
CA GLY A 11 -6.05 6.83 4.24
C GLY A 11 -6.20 5.40 3.71
N PHE A 12 -5.99 4.38 4.54
CA PHE A 12 -5.87 2.98 4.13
C PHE A 12 -6.82 2.07 4.91
N ARG A 13 -7.63 1.29 4.19
CA ARG A 13 -8.50 0.26 4.78
C ARG A 13 -8.30 -1.07 4.09
N GLY A 14 -7.55 -1.96 4.73
CA GLY A 14 -7.16 -3.27 4.22
C GLY A 14 -8.06 -4.40 4.71
N ARG A 15 -8.25 -5.39 3.85
CA ARG A 15 -8.71 -6.73 4.22
C ARG A 15 -7.63 -7.75 3.84
N ILE A 16 -7.23 -8.58 4.80
CA ILE A 16 -6.30 -9.69 4.56
C ILE A 16 -7.04 -10.75 3.74
N THR A 17 -6.51 -11.07 2.56
CA THR A 17 -7.07 -12.05 1.61
C THR A 17 -6.21 -13.30 1.47
N GLY A 18 -4.98 -13.26 1.97
CA GLY A 18 -4.07 -14.40 1.93
C GLY A 18 -2.76 -14.14 2.67
N ARG A 19 -1.84 -15.10 2.57
CA ARG A 19 -0.48 -15.03 3.11
C ARG A 19 0.51 -15.50 2.06
N LEU A 20 1.68 -14.87 2.03
CA LEU A 20 2.83 -15.29 1.23
C LEU A 20 4.04 -15.42 2.17
N GLY A 21 4.33 -16.64 2.61
CA GLY A 21 5.29 -16.86 3.69
C GLY A 21 4.79 -16.19 4.98
N ASP A 22 5.59 -15.27 5.53
CA ASP A 22 5.27 -14.45 6.69
C ASP A 22 4.64 -13.09 6.34
N MET A 23 4.48 -12.78 5.04
CA MET A 23 3.80 -11.59 4.55
C MET A 23 2.30 -11.80 4.40
N LEU A 24 1.55 -10.71 4.45
CA LEU A 24 0.11 -10.67 4.23
C LEU A 24 -0.17 -10.22 2.80
N VAL A 25 -1.18 -10.83 2.18
CA VAL A 25 -1.79 -10.30 0.94
C VAL A 25 -3.04 -9.54 1.36
N ILE A 26 -3.08 -8.26 1.03
CA ILE A 26 -4.07 -7.30 1.53
C ILE A 26 -4.75 -6.63 0.34
N ASP A 27 -6.07 -6.76 0.26
CA ASP A 27 -6.91 -5.97 -0.64
C ASP A 27 -7.34 -4.71 0.10
N ALA A 28 -6.88 -3.55 -0.34
CA ALA A 28 -7.04 -2.29 0.37
C ALA A 28 -7.75 -1.22 -0.44
N ALA A 29 -8.65 -0.49 0.21
CA ALA A 29 -9.16 0.79 -0.27
C ALA A 29 -8.22 1.92 0.20
N VAL A 30 -7.92 2.84 -0.71
CA VAL A 30 -7.11 4.04 -0.47
C VAL A 30 -7.95 5.26 -0.83
N GLU A 31 -8.43 5.97 0.20
CA GLU A 31 -9.43 7.03 0.06
C GLU A 31 -8.91 8.42 0.44
N ALA A 32 -7.74 8.48 1.08
CA ALA A 32 -7.04 9.70 1.44
C ALA A 32 -5.52 9.48 1.42
N ASP A 33 -4.77 10.56 1.50
CA ASP A 33 -3.30 10.52 1.51
C ASP A 33 -2.79 9.59 2.62
N ILE A 34 -1.80 8.79 2.27
CA ILE A 34 -1.06 7.96 3.23
C ILE A 34 0.19 8.76 3.60
N PRO A 35 0.36 9.10 4.90
CA PRO A 35 1.49 9.90 5.35
C PRO A 35 2.82 9.18 5.13
N SER A 36 3.90 9.94 5.19
CA SER A 36 5.27 9.41 5.10
C SER A 36 5.52 8.34 6.16
N HIS A 37 5.99 7.17 5.74
CA HIS A 37 6.36 6.07 6.63
C HIS A 37 7.41 5.16 5.98
N ALA A 38 8.00 4.28 6.79
CA ALA A 38 8.95 3.26 6.34
C ALA A 38 8.67 1.94 7.07
N GLY A 39 8.46 0.86 6.31
CA GLY A 39 8.25 -0.48 6.85
C GLY A 39 9.56 -1.20 7.18
N GLU A 40 9.52 -2.15 8.13
CA GLU A 40 10.68 -3.00 8.46
C GLU A 40 10.99 -4.05 7.37
N THR A 41 10.02 -4.35 6.51
CA THR A 41 10.16 -5.26 5.38
C THR A 41 9.86 -4.54 4.07
N ALA A 42 10.29 -5.13 2.96
CA ALA A 42 9.89 -4.66 1.65
C ALA A 42 8.37 -4.80 1.46
N GLU A 43 7.81 -3.89 0.68
CA GLU A 43 6.40 -3.83 0.32
C GLU A 43 6.26 -3.84 -1.19
N PHE A 44 5.28 -4.60 -1.67
CA PHE A 44 4.92 -4.64 -3.07
C PHE A 44 3.41 -4.40 -3.20
N ALA A 45 3.01 -3.38 -3.94
CA ALA A 45 1.61 -3.15 -4.26
C ALA A 45 1.36 -3.07 -5.75
N ILE A 46 0.18 -3.51 -6.17
CA ILE A 46 -0.35 -3.31 -7.52
C ILE A 46 -1.53 -2.36 -7.43
N VAL A 47 -1.54 -1.34 -8.28
CA VAL A 47 -2.71 -0.47 -8.44
C VAL A 47 -3.79 -1.22 -9.19
N VAL A 48 -4.91 -1.48 -8.52
CA VAL A 48 -6.09 -2.10 -9.14
C VAL A 48 -6.99 -1.03 -9.76
N SER A 49 -7.18 0.09 -9.06
CA SER A 49 -8.00 1.22 -9.52
C SER A 49 -7.54 2.53 -8.87
N GLY A 50 -7.99 3.66 -9.41
CA GLY A 50 -7.64 5.00 -8.93
C GLY A 50 -6.33 5.54 -9.52
N ARG A 51 -5.88 6.68 -9.00
CA ARG A 51 -4.63 7.34 -9.40
C ARG A 51 -3.93 7.93 -8.18
N PHE A 52 -2.63 7.71 -8.13
CA PHE A 52 -1.80 8.04 -6.98
C PHE A 52 -0.51 8.74 -7.43
N GLU A 53 0.06 9.54 -6.54
CA GLU A 53 1.45 9.97 -6.64
C GLU A 53 2.23 9.32 -5.48
N LEU A 54 3.17 8.44 -5.81
CA LEU A 54 4.10 7.85 -4.86
C LEU A 54 5.33 8.75 -4.74
N SER A 55 5.62 9.24 -3.54
CA SER A 55 6.87 9.93 -3.24
C SER A 55 7.82 9.00 -2.51
N MET A 56 9.03 8.80 -3.04
CA MET A 56 10.06 7.93 -2.47
C MET A 56 11.44 8.32 -3.02
N ASN A 57 12.49 8.30 -2.19
CA ASN A 57 13.87 8.63 -2.61
C ASN A 57 14.00 9.98 -3.35
N GLY A 58 13.26 11.00 -2.90
CA GLY A 58 13.25 12.33 -3.52
C GLY A 58 12.61 12.38 -4.92
N THR A 59 11.97 11.30 -5.36
CA THR A 59 11.25 11.22 -6.64
C THR A 59 9.76 11.10 -6.38
N THR A 60 8.94 11.69 -7.25
CA THR A 60 7.49 11.49 -7.26
C THR A 60 7.08 10.80 -8.56
N LEU A 61 6.37 9.68 -8.45
CA LEU A 61 5.92 8.85 -9.56
C LEU A 61 4.40 8.88 -9.61
N SER A 62 3.83 9.16 -10.77
CA SER A 62 2.39 8.98 -11.01
C SER A 62 2.10 7.50 -11.29
N CYS A 63 1.16 6.93 -10.54
CA CYS A 63 0.76 5.53 -10.65
C CYS A 63 -0.74 5.42 -10.97
N GLY A 64 -1.09 4.54 -11.91
CA GLY A 64 -2.46 4.19 -12.28
C GLY A 64 -2.64 2.67 -12.42
N PRO A 65 -3.83 2.21 -12.84
CA PRO A 65 -4.16 0.78 -12.86
C PRO A 65 -3.14 -0.06 -13.66
N GLY A 66 -2.64 -1.12 -13.03
CA GLY A 66 -1.60 -1.99 -13.56
C GLY A 66 -0.17 -1.61 -13.18
N ASP A 67 0.06 -0.40 -12.65
CA ASP A 67 1.37 -0.01 -12.14
C ASP A 67 1.68 -0.70 -10.81
N HIS A 68 2.98 -0.88 -10.58
CA HIS A 68 3.52 -1.50 -9.38
C HIS A 68 4.22 -0.47 -8.51
N LEU A 69 4.00 -0.54 -7.21
CA LEU A 69 4.73 0.20 -6.20
C LEU A 69 5.63 -0.82 -5.49
N VAL A 70 6.94 -0.63 -5.60
CA VAL A 70 7.93 -1.51 -4.96
C VAL A 70 8.76 -0.64 -4.04
N VAL A 71 8.64 -0.90 -2.74
CA VAL A 71 9.32 -0.17 -1.68
C VAL A 71 10.23 -1.14 -0.95
N GLU A 72 11.53 -0.87 -0.97
CA GLU A 72 12.49 -1.66 -0.22
C GLU A 72 12.38 -1.39 1.28
N ALA A 73 12.79 -2.37 2.11
CA ALA A 73 12.76 -2.23 3.56
C ALA A 73 13.49 -0.96 4.04
N GLY A 74 12.87 -0.23 4.96
CA GLY A 74 13.41 1.00 5.54
C GLY A 74 13.37 2.23 4.62
N VAL A 75 12.84 2.12 3.40
CA VAL A 75 12.70 3.27 2.50
C VAL A 75 11.46 4.08 2.86
N GLU A 76 11.67 5.35 3.18
CA GLU A 76 10.60 6.29 3.45
C GLU A 76 9.80 6.61 2.18
N HIS A 77 8.48 6.48 2.28
CA HIS A 77 7.58 6.74 1.18
C HIS A 77 6.21 7.27 1.65
N ALA A 78 5.51 7.96 0.75
CA ALA A 78 4.17 8.51 0.97
C ALA A 78 3.32 8.38 -0.29
N ILE A 79 2.00 8.28 -0.12
CA ILE A 79 1.05 8.29 -1.25
C ILE A 79 0.15 9.51 -1.13
N ARG A 80 0.13 10.31 -2.20
CA ARG A 80 -0.91 11.32 -2.42
C ARG A 80 -2.01 10.74 -3.31
N VAL A 81 -3.26 10.89 -2.90
CA VAL A 81 -4.42 10.42 -3.67
C VAL A 81 -4.87 11.48 -4.66
N ILE A 82 -4.81 11.15 -5.95
CA ILE A 82 -5.37 11.98 -7.02
C ILE A 82 -6.80 11.55 -7.33
N GLU A 83 -7.05 10.23 -7.35
CA GLU A 83 -8.36 9.61 -7.48
C GLU A 83 -8.43 8.41 -6.51
N PRO A 84 -9.41 8.34 -5.60
CA PRO A 84 -9.58 7.22 -4.67
C PRO A 84 -9.61 5.88 -5.39
N GLY A 85 -9.04 4.86 -4.76
CA GLY A 85 -8.79 3.62 -5.48
C GLY A 85 -8.52 2.42 -4.59
N ARG A 86 -7.95 1.40 -5.22
CA ARG A 86 -7.64 0.14 -4.57
C ARG A 86 -6.25 -0.33 -4.92
N LEU A 87 -5.59 -0.92 -3.93
CA LEU A 87 -4.32 -1.62 -4.07
C LEU A 87 -4.49 -3.07 -3.65
N VAL A 88 -3.74 -3.96 -4.29
CA VAL A 88 -3.37 -5.24 -3.66
C VAL A 88 -1.95 -5.05 -3.14
N LEU A 89 -1.79 -5.07 -1.82
CA LEU A 89 -0.51 -4.94 -1.12
C LEU A 89 -0.04 -6.31 -0.63
N ILE A 90 1.26 -6.56 -0.78
CA ILE A 90 1.99 -7.65 -0.17
C ILE A 90 3.05 -7.02 0.73
N GLY A 91 2.95 -7.27 2.02
CA GLY A 91 3.86 -6.69 3.01
C GLY A 91 3.59 -7.23 4.41
N LYS A 92 4.31 -6.71 5.39
CA LYS A 92 4.00 -6.89 6.80
C LYS A 92 3.38 -5.61 7.36
N MET A 93 2.48 -5.79 8.34
CA MET A 93 1.91 -4.71 9.13
C MET A 93 2.57 -4.64 10.50
#